data_AF-A0A914NKV4-F1
#
_entry.id   AF-A0A914NKV4-F1
#
_cell.length_a   1.000
_cell.length_b   1.000
_cell.length_c   1.000
_cell.angle_alpha   90.00
_cell.angle_beta   90.00
_cell.angle_gamma   90.00
#
_symmetry.space_group_name_H-M   'P 1'
#
loop_
_entity.id
_entity.type
_entity.pdbx_description
1 polymer ?
#
loop_
_entity_poly.entity_id
_entity_poly.type
_entity_poly.pdbx_seq_one_letter_code
_entity_poly.pdbx_strand_id
1 'polypeptide(L)'
;MVPDVLDFSFLVVQMHRALAKAEKKSDKLAMAELVGIASNHFAVSKGISEGPGMVTDWWTRMLEHVPRLSEEQRRAIIKEHPNPIKLMSNLMDLTNSPGNSMFRLSEIKGESGRRLGPVMAQRIYKILTSMEGEEIIDLGTN
;
A
#
# COMPACT_ATOMS: atom_id res chain seq x y z
N MET A 1 -2.79 -25.45 31.86
CA MET A 1 -2.67 -26.91 31.65
C MET A 1 -3.21 -27.20 30.27
N VAL A 2 -2.45 -27.91 29.43
CA VAL A 2 -2.95 -28.35 28.12
C VAL A 2 -3.87 -29.55 28.36
N PRO A 3 -5.16 -29.46 28.02
CA PRO A 3 -6.18 -30.39 28.52
C PRO A 3 -6.17 -31.75 27.83
N ASP A 4 -5.62 -31.85 26.61
CA ASP A 4 -5.64 -33.06 25.80
C ASP A 4 -4.27 -33.36 25.15
N VAL A 5 -3.99 -34.64 24.89
CA VAL A 5 -2.74 -35.11 24.26
C VAL A 5 -2.62 -34.58 22.84
N LEU A 6 -3.74 -34.41 22.12
CA LEU A 6 -3.74 -33.78 20.80
C LEU A 6 -3.33 -32.31 20.88
N ASP A 7 -3.87 -31.55 21.84
CA ASP A 7 -3.49 -30.16 22.05
C ASP A 7 -2.02 -30.02 22.44
N PHE A 8 -1.48 -30.96 23.22
CA PHE A 8 -0.06 -31.00 23.55
C PHE A 8 0.79 -31.27 22.31
N SER A 9 0.37 -32.20 21.45
CA SER A 9 1.06 -32.47 20.19
C SER A 9 1.01 -31.28 19.22
N PHE A 10 -0.12 -30.58 19.12
CA PHE A 10 -0.25 -29.36 18.32
C PHE A 10 0.64 -28.24 18.86
N LEU A 11 0.71 -28.08 20.18
CA LEU A 11 1.59 -27.10 20.81
C LEU A 11 3.05 -27.38 20.46
N VAL A 12 3.49 -28.64 20.57
CA VAL A 12 4.87 -29.06 20.22
C VAL A 12 5.16 -28.79 18.74
N VAL A 13 4.23 -29.11 17.83
CA VAL A 13 4.37 -28.84 16.38
C VAL A 13 4.44 -27.33 16.11
N GLN A 14 3.62 -26.52 16.77
CA GLN A 14 3.66 -25.06 16.63
C GLN A 14 4.97 -24.47 17.15
N MET A 15 5.49 -24.98 18.27
CA MET A 15 6.79 -24.58 18.82
C MET A 15 7.93 -24.92 17.87
N HIS A 16 7.98 -26.14 17.31
CA HIS A 16 8.99 -26.52 16.33
C HIS A 16 8.90 -25.68 15.06
N ARG A 17 7.68 -25.40 14.58
CA ARG A 17 7.46 -24.51 13.43
C ARG A 17 7.88 -23.07 13.72
N ALA A 18 7.71 -22.59 14.96
CA ALA A 18 8.13 -21.26 15.38
C ALA A 18 9.66 -21.16 15.46
N LEU A 19 10.33 -22.17 16.03
CA LEU A 19 11.79 -22.27 16.09
C LEU A 19 12.41 -22.30 14.68
N ALA A 20 11.89 -23.15 13.79
CA ALA A 20 12.36 -23.21 12.41
C ALA A 20 12.12 -21.92 11.61
N LYS A 21 11.13 -21.10 12.01
CA LYS A 21 10.86 -19.79 11.41
C LYS A 21 11.65 -18.67 12.09
N ALA A 22 12.20 -18.87 13.28
CA ALA A 22 12.87 -17.83 14.05
C ALA A 22 14.14 -17.34 13.34
N GLU A 23 14.94 -18.25 12.78
CA GLU A 23 16.13 -17.93 11.98
C GLU A 23 15.79 -17.10 10.73
N LYS A 24 14.69 -17.42 10.06
CA LYS A 24 14.22 -16.63 8.90
C LYS A 24 13.58 -15.29 9.29
N LYS A 25 13.19 -15.13 10.56
CA LYS A 25 12.52 -13.93 11.07
C LYS A 25 13.55 -12.89 11.52
N SER A 26 14.70 -13.29 12.04
CA SER A 26 15.81 -12.36 12.35
C SER A 26 16.31 -11.65 11.10
N ASP A 27 16.46 -12.36 9.98
CA ASP A 27 16.89 -11.76 8.70
C ASP A 27 15.85 -10.77 8.15
N LYS A 28 14.56 -11.09 8.29
CA LYS A 28 13.46 -10.18 7.90
C LYS A 28 13.37 -8.96 8.78
N LEU A 29 13.62 -9.10 10.09
CA LEU A 29 13.64 -7.98 11.03
C LEU A 29 14.84 -7.06 10.76
N ALA A 30 16.02 -7.63 10.50
CA ALA A 30 17.21 -6.87 10.13
C ALA A 30 17.03 -6.11 8.80
N MET A 31 16.41 -6.73 7.78
CA MET A 31 16.07 -6.03 6.53
C MET A 31 15.02 -4.94 6.72
N ALA A 32 14.02 -5.15 7.57
CA ALA A 32 13.01 -4.13 7.82
C ALA A 32 13.53 -2.95 8.65
N GLU A 33 14.49 -3.20 9.55
CA GLU A 33 15.21 -2.17 10.29
C GLU A 33 16.12 -1.36 9.35
N LEU A 34 16.82 -2.02 8.42
CA LEU A 34 17.68 -1.37 7.42
C LEU A 34 16.90 -0.50 6.42
N VAL A 35 15.66 -0.87 6.09
CA VAL A 35 14.82 -0.16 5.11
C VAL A 35 13.99 0.96 5.77
N GLY A 36 13.97 1.07 7.11
CA GLY A 36 13.20 2.10 7.83
C GLY A 36 11.68 1.98 7.65
N ILE A 37 11.21 0.93 6.99
CA ILE A 37 9.79 0.64 6.76
C ILE A 37 9.39 -0.43 7.78
N ALA A 38 8.55 -0.04 8.73
CA ALA A 38 8.03 -0.93 9.78
C ALA A 38 7.68 -2.31 9.20
N SER A 39 8.39 -3.35 9.66
CA SER A 39 8.35 -4.73 9.15
C SER A 39 6.96 -5.36 9.07
N ASN A 40 5.97 -4.74 9.70
CA ASN A 40 4.60 -5.21 9.80
C ASN A 40 3.68 -4.75 8.65
N HIS A 41 4.12 -3.85 7.76
CA HIS A 41 3.27 -3.32 6.67
C HIS A 41 3.64 -3.78 5.27
N PHE A 42 4.80 -4.44 5.08
CA PHE A 42 5.16 -5.11 3.85
C PHE A 42 4.72 -6.58 3.91
N ALA A 43 3.42 -6.80 4.03
CA ALA A 43 2.86 -8.11 3.72
C ALA A 43 3.04 -8.30 2.20
N VAL A 44 4.13 -8.97 1.80
CA VAL A 44 4.35 -9.41 0.42
C VAL A 44 3.22 -10.40 0.08
N SER A 45 2.11 -9.85 -0.36
CA SER A 45 1.05 -10.58 -1.04
C SER A 45 1.63 -11.20 -2.30
N LYS A 46 1.21 -12.42 -2.62
CA LYS A 46 1.63 -13.22 -3.79
C LYS A 46 1.81 -12.37 -5.06
N GLY A 47 2.81 -12.78 -5.85
CA GLY A 47 3.38 -12.06 -6.99
C GLY A 47 2.38 -11.45 -7.97
N ILE A 48 2.86 -10.43 -8.67
CA ILE A 48 2.11 -9.72 -9.72
C ILE A 48 1.84 -10.70 -10.86
N SER A 49 0.60 -10.73 -11.36
CA SER A 49 0.26 -11.57 -12.50
C SER A 49 1.01 -11.10 -13.76
N GLU A 50 1.64 -12.02 -14.48
CA GLU A 50 2.23 -11.71 -15.79
C GLU A 50 1.11 -11.67 -16.84
N GLY A 51 0.96 -10.55 -17.54
CA GLY A 51 -0.05 -10.40 -18.61
C GLY A 51 -0.73 -9.03 -18.66
N PRO A 52 -1.86 -8.90 -19.38
CA PRO A 52 -2.53 -7.62 -19.62
C PRO A 52 -3.12 -6.95 -18.36
N GLY A 53 -3.21 -7.67 -17.24
CA GLY A 53 -3.61 -7.15 -15.92
C GLY A 53 -2.45 -6.70 -15.03
N MET A 54 -1.20 -6.85 -15.48
CA MET A 54 -0.02 -6.56 -14.66
C MET A 54 0.02 -5.11 -14.17
N VAL A 55 -0.32 -4.15 -15.04
CA VAL A 55 -0.28 -2.72 -14.70
C VAL A 55 -1.32 -2.36 -13.65
N THR A 56 -2.53 -2.90 -13.77
CA THR A 56 -3.61 -2.67 -12.80
C THR A 56 -3.33 -3.36 -11.47
N ASP A 57 -2.78 -4.56 -11.50
CA ASP A 57 -2.39 -5.31 -10.31
C ASP A 57 -1.25 -4.59 -9.57
N TRP A 58 -0.22 -4.18 -10.29
CA TRP A 58 0.87 -3.40 -9.73
C TRP A 58 0.39 -2.07 -9.14
N TRP A 59 -0.51 -1.37 -9.85
CA TRP A 59 -1.08 -0.13 -9.35
C TRP A 59 -1.89 -0.33 -8.07
N THR A 60 -2.67 -1.41 -8.02
CA THR A 60 -3.42 -1.80 -6.82
C THR A 60 -2.48 -2.02 -5.63
N ARG A 61 -1.36 -2.73 -5.84
CA ARG A 61 -0.32 -2.94 -4.82
C ARG A 61 0.31 -1.64 -4.36
N MET A 62 0.64 -0.75 -5.29
CA MET A 62 1.22 0.55 -4.95
C MET A 62 0.28 1.36 -4.05
N LEU A 63 -1.03 1.35 -4.34
CA LEU A 63 -2.03 2.04 -3.53
C LEU A 63 -2.26 1.40 -2.15
N GLU A 64 -2.04 0.09 -1.98
CA GLU A 64 -2.09 -0.58 -0.66
C GLU A 64 -1.06 -0.02 0.32
N HIS A 65 0.06 0.50 -0.19
CA HIS A 65 1.12 1.10 0.61
C HIS A 65 0.89 2.58 0.95
N VAL A 66 -0.17 3.21 0.43
CA VAL A 66 -0.50 4.60 0.76
C VAL A 66 -1.14 4.67 2.15
N PRO A 67 -0.54 5.40 3.11
CA PRO A 67 -1.07 5.45 4.47
C PRO A 67 -2.47 6.05 4.52
N ARG A 68 -3.37 5.42 5.30
CA ARG A 68 -4.76 5.85 5.55
C ARG A 68 -5.67 5.85 4.32
N LEU A 69 -5.26 5.24 3.21
CA LEU A 69 -6.12 5.05 2.05
C LEU A 69 -7.05 3.84 2.30
N SER A 70 -8.36 4.06 2.24
CA SER A 70 -9.33 2.97 2.45
C SER A 70 -9.42 2.06 1.22
N GLU A 71 -9.89 0.83 1.41
CA GLU A 71 -10.11 -0.12 0.31
C GLU A 71 -11.10 0.43 -0.73
N GLU A 72 -12.15 1.09 -0.28
CA GLU A 72 -13.14 1.72 -1.16
C GLU A 72 -12.51 2.83 -2.01
N GLN A 73 -11.68 3.68 -1.39
CA GLN A 73 -10.96 4.75 -2.08
C GLN A 73 -9.97 4.19 -3.11
N ARG A 74 -9.26 3.10 -2.78
CA ARG A 74 -8.38 2.39 -3.73
C ARG A 74 -9.15 1.93 -4.97
N ARG A 75 -10.28 1.24 -4.76
CA ARG A 75 -11.12 0.74 -5.87
C ARG A 75 -11.63 1.88 -6.74
N ALA A 76 -12.02 3.01 -6.14
CA ALA A 76 -12.46 4.18 -6.88
C ALA A 76 -11.34 4.73 -7.79
N ILE A 77 -10.12 4.86 -7.26
CA ILE A 77 -8.96 5.32 -8.03
C ILE A 77 -8.64 4.34 -9.16
N ILE A 78 -8.62 3.03 -8.91
CA ILE A 78 -8.31 2.02 -9.94
C ILE A 78 -9.38 2.01 -11.04
N LYS A 79 -10.65 2.19 -10.66
CA LYS A 79 -11.77 2.23 -11.61
C LYS A 79 -11.69 3.43 -12.54
N GLU A 80 -11.37 4.61 -12.02
CA GLU A 80 -11.28 5.84 -12.81
C GLU A 80 -9.94 5.98 -13.55
N HIS A 81 -8.87 5.50 -12.92
CA HIS A 81 -7.49 5.56 -13.39
C HIS A 81 -6.79 4.21 -13.24
N PRO A 82 -7.07 3.24 -14.14
CA PRO A 82 -6.48 1.90 -14.08
C PRO A 82 -4.98 1.89 -14.42
N ASN A 83 -4.50 2.93 -15.11
CA ASN A 83 -3.10 3.04 -15.51
C ASN A 83 -2.45 4.26 -14.81
N PRO A 84 -1.55 4.03 -13.83
CA PRO A 84 -0.90 5.12 -13.10
C PRO A 84 0.05 5.95 -13.95
N ILE A 85 0.63 5.40 -15.01
CA ILE A 85 1.52 6.14 -15.91
C ILE A 85 0.71 7.18 -16.69
N LYS A 86 -0.48 6.81 -17.16
CA LYS A 86 -1.41 7.75 -17.81
C LYS A 86 -1.92 8.80 -16.83
N LEU A 87 -2.18 8.40 -15.58
CA LEU A 87 -2.55 9.37 -14.55
C LEU A 87 -1.41 10.37 -14.31
N MET A 88 -0.19 9.88 -14.11
CA MET A 88 1.01 10.69 -13.92
C MET A 88 1.23 11.68 -15.06
N SER A 89 1.14 11.24 -16.32
CA SER A 89 1.28 12.14 -17.47
C SER A 89 0.22 13.24 -17.50
N ASN A 90 -1.02 12.93 -17.11
CA ASN A 90 -2.09 13.92 -17.05
C ASN A 90 -1.90 14.91 -15.90
N LEU A 91 -1.33 14.46 -14.77
CA LEU A 91 -1.05 15.31 -13.61
C LEU A 91 0.12 16.26 -13.86
N MET A 92 1.13 15.82 -14.61
CA MET A 92 2.31 16.60 -14.99
C MET A 92 2.10 17.48 -16.23
N ASP A 93 0.94 17.39 -16.88
CA ASP A 93 0.64 18.20 -18.06
C ASP A 93 0.75 19.69 -17.73
N LEU A 94 1.60 20.40 -18.49
CA LEU A 94 1.92 21.82 -18.28
C LEU A 94 0.69 22.72 -18.37
N THR A 95 -0.37 22.28 -19.04
CA THR A 95 -1.63 23.03 -19.11
C THR A 95 -2.47 22.93 -17.83
N ASN A 96 -2.17 21.98 -16.95
CA ASN A 96 -2.89 21.78 -15.69
C ASN A 96 -2.09 22.36 -14.52
N SER A 97 -2.69 23.33 -13.81
CA SER A 97 -2.14 23.76 -12.52
C SER A 97 -2.14 22.58 -11.52
N PRO A 98 -1.10 22.43 -10.69
CA PRO A 98 -1.07 21.43 -9.61
C PRO A 98 -2.34 21.44 -8.74
N GLY A 99 -2.90 22.63 -8.48
CA GLY A 99 -4.14 22.80 -7.73
C GLY A 99 -5.34 22.17 -8.44
N ASN A 100 -5.44 22.31 -9.76
CA ASN A 100 -6.51 21.70 -10.55
C ASN A 100 -6.36 20.18 -10.61
N SER A 101 -5.13 19.69 -10.78
CA SER A 101 -4.80 18.26 -10.76
C SER A 101 -5.19 17.60 -9.42
N MET A 102 -4.83 18.24 -8.31
CA MET A 102 -5.24 17.79 -6.97
C MET A 102 -6.76 17.89 -6.76
N PHE A 103 -7.41 18.95 -7.25
CA PHE A 103 -8.86 19.07 -7.16
C PHE A 103 -9.58 17.93 -7.87
N ARG A 104 -9.17 17.59 -9.10
CA ARG A 104 -9.73 16.46 -9.86
C ARG A 104 -9.59 15.13 -9.13
N LEU A 105 -8.41 14.86 -8.56
CA LEU A 105 -8.19 13.68 -7.71
C LEU A 105 -9.08 13.68 -6.47
N SER A 106 -9.33 14.84 -5.87
CA SER A 106 -10.15 14.97 -4.66
C SER A 106 -11.63 14.67 -4.91
N GLU A 107 -12.08 14.87 -6.15
CA GLU A 107 -13.47 14.68 -6.58
C GLU A 107 -13.80 13.21 -6.91
N ILE A 108 -12.81 12.32 -6.97
CA ILE A 108 -13.02 10.87 -7.14
C ILE A 108 -13.92 10.37 -6.01
N LYS A 109 -15.04 9.73 -6.37
CA LYS A 109 -16.05 9.24 -5.42
C LYS A 109 -15.98 7.72 -5.29
N GLY A 110 -15.98 7.26 -4.04
CA GLY A 110 -16.17 5.85 -3.69
C GLY A 110 -17.61 5.37 -3.91
N GLU A 111 -17.82 4.07 -3.70
CA GLU A 111 -19.13 3.41 -3.79
C GLU A 111 -20.16 3.98 -2.80
N SER A 112 -19.71 4.46 -1.64
CA SER A 112 -20.50 5.18 -0.64
C SER A 112 -20.88 6.61 -1.04
N GLY A 113 -20.36 7.10 -2.18
CA GLY A 113 -20.51 8.48 -2.63
C GLY A 113 -19.56 9.47 -1.93
N ARG A 114 -18.75 9.01 -0.97
CA ARG A 114 -17.74 9.83 -0.29
C ARG A 114 -16.58 10.13 -1.25
N ARG A 115 -16.16 11.39 -1.26
CA ARG A 115 -15.00 11.88 -2.02
C ARG A 115 -13.68 11.44 -1.38
N LEU A 116 -12.63 11.34 -2.18
CA LEU A 116 -11.27 11.09 -1.71
C LEU A 116 -10.79 12.16 -0.73
N GLY A 117 -11.15 13.42 -1.02
CA GLY A 117 -10.81 14.59 -0.22
C GLY A 117 -9.43 15.18 -0.54
N PRO A 118 -9.19 16.44 -0.16
CA PRO A 118 -8.03 17.21 -0.61
C PRO A 118 -6.70 16.64 -0.10
N VAL A 119 -6.65 16.17 1.15
CA VAL A 119 -5.43 15.62 1.78
C VAL A 119 -4.95 14.37 1.04
N MET A 120 -5.88 13.46 0.72
CA MET A 120 -5.54 12.22 0.02
C MET A 120 -5.14 12.49 -1.43
N ALA A 121 -5.84 13.42 -2.09
CA ALA A 121 -5.52 13.85 -3.44
C ALA A 121 -4.12 14.47 -3.54
N GLN A 122 -3.77 15.35 -2.60
CA GLN A 122 -2.44 15.93 -2.51
C GLN A 122 -1.38 14.84 -2.33
N ARG A 123 -1.63 13.85 -1.46
CA ARG A 123 -0.68 12.74 -1.23
C ARG A 123 -0.48 11.88 -2.47
N ILE A 124 -1.54 11.53 -3.18
CA ILE A 124 -1.42 10.75 -4.43
C ILE A 124 -0.71 11.54 -5.51
N TYR A 125 -1.04 12.83 -5.66
CA TYR A 125 -0.35 13.73 -6.59
C TYR A 125 1.15 13.71 -6.32
N LYS A 126 1.53 13.99 -5.07
CA LYS A 126 2.88 13.95 -4.54
C LYS A 126 3.62 12.63 -4.84
N ILE A 127 3.01 11.49 -4.51
CA ILE A 127 3.57 10.16 -4.80
C ILE A 127 3.85 9.93 -6.29
N LEU A 128 3.01 10.49 -7.17
CA LEU A 128 3.14 10.30 -8.62
C LEU A 128 4.06 11.32 -9.29
N THR A 129 4.20 12.53 -8.73
CA THR A 129 4.90 13.63 -9.42
C THR A 129 6.19 14.07 -8.75
N SER A 130 6.40 13.78 -7.47
CA SER A 130 7.57 14.25 -6.74
C SER A 130 8.82 13.48 -7.10
N MET A 131 9.93 14.21 -7.18
CA MET A 131 11.27 13.67 -7.45
C MET A 131 12.07 13.46 -6.16
N GLU A 132 11.61 14.00 -5.03
CA GLU A 132 12.36 14.07 -3.77
C GLU A 132 12.10 12.84 -2.87
N GLY A 133 10.99 12.13 -3.06
CA GLY A 133 10.71 10.86 -2.39
C GLY A 133 10.36 10.94 -0.90
N GLU A 134 10.38 12.12 -0.27
CA GLU A 134 10.12 12.30 1.17
C GLU A 134 8.62 12.30 1.54
N GLU A 135 7.74 12.36 0.55
CA GLU A 135 6.32 12.68 0.75
C GLU A 135 5.45 11.49 1.20
N ILE A 136 6.05 10.30 1.32
CA ILE A 136 5.39 9.08 1.83
C ILE A 136 5.36 9.08 3.36
N ILE A 137 6.25 9.85 4.01
CA ILE A 137 6.44 9.87 5.47
C ILE A 137 5.69 11.05 6.07
N ASP A 138 4.36 11.03 5.98
CA ASP A 138 3.54 11.84 6.87
C ASP A 138 3.24 11.01 8.12
N LEU A 139 4.30 10.80 8.91
CA LEU A 139 4.19 10.35 10.30
C LEU A 139 3.47 11.48 11.02
N GLY A 140 2.15 11.35 11.17
CA GLY A 140 1.30 12.36 11.79
C GLY A 140 1.97 12.96 13.03
N THR A 141 2.54 14.14 12.84
CA THR A 141 3.00 14.99 13.92
C THR A 141 1.76 15.64 14.50
N ASN A 142 1.34 15.11 15.66
CA ASN A 142 0.56 15.89 16.61
C ASN A 142 1.39 17.08 17.10
#